data_AF-A0A662R3P8-F1
#
_entry.id   AF-A0A662R3P8-F1
#
_cell.length_a   1.000
_cell.length_b   1.000
_cell.length_c   1.000
_cell.angle_alpha   90.00
_cell.angle_beta   90.00
_cell.angle_gamma   90.00
#
_symmetry.space_group_name_H-M   'P 1'
#
loop_
_entity.id
_entity.type
_entity.pdbx_description
1 polymer ?
#
loop_
_entity_poly.entity_id
_entity_poly.type
_entity_poly.pdbx_seq_one_letter_code
_entity_poly.pdbx_strand_id
1 'polypeptide(L)'
;MERCKKLRMFMCLFMCMSFFYLFIFPSSCASAVIVVLDGLGNLYLSPNTPYTLDGNPLPTVDVPEWMETDCSVVVRAPETSTSLAVLFTGYRRATPETLSYENATIFDIFRGHGYHVYGIMEQGDNRHMLNELDGAISFRGDPEEMNLVFTGEAGEWDVVGGGYDGWSIREAIHLIDELPRPFVLVLEIASIDMAGHRDGVEAYIQEAEQTLNQLGELVDICREKKIVVVITADHGMAFKNGRGGHGGHASIPYRFTDEARIVPLYVSDPASPQFQKPPNFQMYEEDVAPFILSLVGINETPRYHEIREPVQVHWKILGVAMLFFVNMFVYALLKRK
;
A
#
# COMPACT_ATOMS: atom_id res chain seq x y z
N MET A 1 15.42 14.17 -54.02
CA MET A 1 14.12 13.72 -53.47
C MET A 1 14.22 12.53 -52.51
N GLU A 2 15.10 11.55 -52.71
CA GLU A 2 15.23 10.39 -51.79
C GLU A 2 15.72 10.72 -50.37
N ARG A 3 16.57 11.75 -50.20
CA ARG A 3 17.02 12.20 -48.87
C ARG A 3 15.90 12.75 -47.99
N CYS A 4 14.86 13.37 -48.57
CA CYS A 4 13.70 13.87 -47.82
C CYS A 4 12.75 12.74 -47.36
N LYS A 5 12.69 11.62 -48.08
CA LYS A 5 11.87 10.46 -47.68
C LYS A 5 12.48 9.70 -46.49
N LYS A 6 13.81 9.56 -46.46
CA LYS A 6 14.51 8.93 -45.31
C LYS A 6 14.43 9.76 -44.04
N LEU A 7 14.44 11.09 -44.14
CA LEU A 7 14.33 11.98 -42.97
C LEU A 7 12.91 11.98 -42.37
N ARG A 8 11.86 11.92 -43.21
CA ARG A 8 10.46 11.79 -42.73
C ARG A 8 10.19 10.44 -42.06
N MET A 9 10.77 9.35 -42.58
CA MET A 9 10.62 8.02 -41.97
C MET A 9 11.35 7.92 -40.62
N PHE A 10 12.51 8.57 -40.49
CA PHE A 10 13.26 8.63 -39.23
C PHE A 10 12.56 9.52 -38.18
N MET A 11 11.95 10.64 -38.59
CA MET A 11 11.12 11.46 -37.69
C MET A 11 9.85 10.75 -37.24
N CYS A 12 9.17 9.98 -38.09
CA CYS A 12 8.03 9.16 -37.67
C CYS A 12 8.45 8.05 -36.71
N LEU A 13 9.61 7.41 -36.92
CA LEU A 13 10.14 6.42 -35.96
C LEU A 13 10.53 7.08 -34.62
N PHE A 14 11.08 8.30 -34.66
CA PHE A 14 11.45 9.03 -33.45
C PHE A 14 10.21 9.52 -32.69
N MET A 15 9.17 9.99 -33.37
CA MET A 15 7.89 10.30 -32.73
C MET A 15 7.22 9.04 -32.16
N CYS A 16 7.23 7.90 -32.87
CA CYS A 16 6.65 6.66 -32.33
C CYS A 16 7.47 6.04 -31.18
N MET A 17 8.79 6.18 -31.15
CA MET A 17 9.65 5.68 -30.06
C MET A 17 9.68 6.63 -28.84
N SER A 18 9.25 7.88 -29.01
CA SER A 18 9.09 8.83 -27.89
C SER A 18 7.80 8.62 -27.11
N PHE A 19 6.87 7.78 -27.60
CA PHE A 19 5.61 7.48 -26.93
C PHE A 19 5.70 6.34 -25.90
N PHE A 20 6.86 5.66 -25.77
CA PHE A 20 7.06 4.56 -24.82
C PHE A 20 7.95 4.89 -23.62
N TYR A 21 8.44 6.14 -23.51
CA TYR A 21 9.06 6.62 -22.28
C TYR A 21 7.99 7.32 -21.46
N LEU A 22 7.32 6.55 -20.61
CA LEU A 22 6.50 7.05 -19.51
C LEU A 22 7.46 7.82 -18.59
N PHE A 23 7.67 9.11 -18.88
CA PHE A 23 8.15 10.04 -17.88
C PHE A 23 7.04 10.09 -16.82
N ILE A 24 7.24 9.37 -15.71
CA ILE A 24 6.53 9.67 -14.47
C ILE A 24 7.07 11.03 -14.05
N PHE A 25 6.44 12.10 -14.53
CA PHE A 25 6.57 13.40 -13.90
C PHE A 25 6.05 13.18 -12.47
N PRO A 26 6.82 13.50 -11.42
CA PRO A 26 6.29 13.46 -10.07
C PRO A 26 5.03 14.31 -10.06
N SER A 27 3.89 13.67 -9.76
CA SER A 27 2.61 14.38 -9.67
C SER A 27 2.79 15.52 -8.67
N SER A 28 2.47 16.75 -9.10
CA SER A 28 2.79 17.97 -8.35
C SER A 28 1.88 18.17 -7.12
N CYS A 29 1.94 17.22 -6.19
CA CYS A 29 1.13 17.00 -4.96
C CYS A 29 -0.06 16.05 -5.17
N ALA A 30 0.16 14.76 -4.93
CA ALA A 30 -0.89 13.76 -4.74
C ALA A 30 -0.82 13.29 -3.28
N SER A 31 -1.81 13.65 -2.48
CA SER A 31 -1.98 13.03 -1.15
C SER A 31 -1.99 11.51 -1.30
N ALA A 32 -1.69 10.79 -0.22
CA ALA A 32 -1.73 9.34 -0.21
C ALA A 32 -2.79 8.82 0.79
N VAL A 33 -3.45 7.73 0.41
CA VAL A 33 -4.25 6.90 1.31
C VAL A 33 -3.60 5.52 1.36
N ILE A 34 -3.25 5.08 2.57
CA ILE A 34 -2.64 3.79 2.82
C ILE A 34 -3.65 2.95 3.60
N VAL A 35 -4.14 1.87 3.00
CA VAL A 35 -5.09 0.95 3.63
C VAL A 35 -4.37 -0.32 4.04
N VAL A 36 -4.46 -0.68 5.31
CA VAL A 36 -3.96 -1.92 5.90
C VAL A 36 -5.16 -2.77 6.26
N LEU A 37 -5.35 -3.87 5.53
CA LEU A 37 -6.40 -4.86 5.73
C LEU A 37 -5.89 -5.94 6.68
N ASP A 38 -5.90 -5.68 7.99
CA ASP A 38 -5.33 -6.56 9.00
C ASP A 38 -5.89 -7.98 8.87
N GLY A 39 -4.97 -8.95 8.77
CA GLY A 39 -5.27 -10.36 8.60
C GLY A 39 -5.57 -10.83 7.17
N LEU A 40 -5.67 -9.96 6.16
CA LEU A 40 -5.99 -10.39 4.79
C LEU A 40 -4.80 -11.03 4.06
N GLY A 41 -4.88 -12.34 3.80
CA GLY A 41 -3.94 -13.06 2.94
C GLY A 41 -4.28 -12.99 1.44
N ASN A 42 -3.29 -12.76 0.57
CA ASN A 42 -3.44 -12.72 -0.89
C ASN A 42 -3.93 -14.04 -1.48
N LEU A 43 -3.62 -15.18 -0.84
CA LEU A 43 -4.06 -16.48 -1.32
C LEU A 43 -5.58 -16.67 -1.24
N TYR A 44 -6.29 -15.88 -0.44
CA TYR A 44 -7.75 -15.89 -0.40
C TYR A 44 -8.38 -15.09 -1.54
N LEU A 45 -7.60 -14.33 -2.31
CA LEU A 45 -8.10 -13.58 -3.45
C LEU A 45 -8.10 -14.46 -4.71
N SER A 46 -9.28 -14.66 -5.30
CA SER A 46 -9.42 -15.39 -6.57
C SER A 46 -8.53 -14.77 -7.66
N PRO A 47 -7.82 -15.57 -8.48
CA PRO A 47 -7.97 -17.01 -8.72
C PRO A 47 -7.01 -17.90 -7.91
N ASN A 48 -6.44 -17.41 -6.81
CA ASN A 48 -5.54 -18.23 -5.97
C ASN A 48 -6.30 -19.37 -5.27
N THR A 49 -5.58 -20.22 -4.54
CA THR A 49 -6.22 -21.28 -3.74
C THR A 49 -5.50 -21.38 -2.40
N PRO A 50 -6.12 -20.95 -1.30
CA PRO A 50 -5.59 -21.10 0.04
C PRO A 50 -5.82 -22.52 0.54
N TYR A 51 -4.96 -22.98 1.45
CA TYR A 51 -5.08 -24.30 2.06
C TYR A 51 -5.05 -24.21 3.58
N THR A 52 -5.71 -25.15 4.22
CA THR A 52 -5.56 -25.39 5.65
C THR A 52 -4.19 -26.00 5.96
N LEU A 53 -3.81 -26.02 7.24
CA LEU A 53 -2.60 -26.70 7.71
C LEU A 53 -2.56 -28.20 7.38
N ASP A 54 -3.71 -28.84 7.22
CA ASP A 54 -3.82 -30.25 6.80
C ASP A 54 -3.96 -30.44 5.28
N GLY A 55 -3.84 -29.36 4.49
CA GLY A 55 -3.76 -29.40 3.04
C GLY A 55 -5.11 -29.45 2.31
N ASN A 56 -6.21 -29.16 3.00
CA ASN A 56 -7.53 -29.05 2.38
C ASN A 56 -7.71 -27.66 1.77
N PRO A 57 -8.27 -27.55 0.56
CA PRO A 57 -8.53 -26.24 -0.04
C PRO A 57 -9.56 -25.46 0.77
N LEU A 58 -9.37 -24.15 0.85
CA LEU A 58 -10.26 -23.20 1.48
C LEU A 58 -10.98 -22.35 0.42
N PRO A 59 -12.16 -21.78 0.75
CA PRO A 59 -12.85 -20.82 -0.10
C PRO A 59 -11.98 -19.57 -0.37
N THR A 60 -12.29 -18.91 -1.47
CA THR A 60 -11.70 -17.63 -1.89
C THR A 60 -12.76 -16.56 -1.93
N VAL A 61 -12.29 -15.31 -1.85
CA VAL A 61 -13.02 -14.08 -2.10
C VAL A 61 -13.01 -13.79 -3.60
N ASP A 62 -14.18 -13.51 -4.15
CA ASP A 62 -14.28 -12.92 -5.49
C ASP A 62 -13.78 -11.47 -5.45
N VAL A 63 -12.75 -11.21 -6.24
CA VAL A 63 -12.06 -9.92 -6.21
C VAL A 63 -12.83 -8.91 -7.05
N PRO A 64 -13.13 -7.71 -6.51
CA PRO A 64 -13.77 -6.65 -7.29
C PRO A 64 -12.95 -6.25 -8.52
N GLU A 65 -13.63 -5.80 -9.59
CA GLU A 65 -12.99 -5.41 -10.86
C GLU A 65 -11.91 -4.32 -10.70
N TRP A 66 -12.02 -3.48 -9.67
CA TRP A 66 -11.08 -2.40 -9.43
C TRP A 66 -9.73 -2.88 -8.88
N MET A 67 -9.65 -4.11 -8.34
CA MET A 67 -8.48 -4.65 -7.64
C MET A 67 -7.74 -5.68 -8.50
N GLU A 68 -6.47 -5.42 -8.78
CA GLU A 68 -5.57 -6.40 -9.40
C GLU A 68 -4.93 -7.31 -8.34
N THR A 69 -4.82 -8.62 -8.62
CA THR A 69 -4.31 -9.63 -7.68
C THR A 69 -2.87 -10.09 -7.94
N ASP A 70 -2.22 -9.55 -8.97
CA ASP A 70 -0.92 -10.04 -9.45
C ASP A 70 0.26 -9.57 -8.58
N CYS A 71 0.00 -8.61 -7.69
CA CYS A 71 0.98 -8.02 -6.80
C CYS A 71 0.74 -8.46 -5.35
N SER A 72 1.82 -8.83 -4.67
CA SER A 72 1.79 -9.28 -3.28
C SER A 72 3.06 -8.88 -2.56
N VAL A 73 2.95 -8.79 -1.23
CA VAL A 73 4.05 -8.54 -0.31
C VAL A 73 4.28 -9.80 0.52
N VAL A 74 5.55 -10.11 0.78
CA VAL A 74 5.95 -11.21 1.66
C VAL A 74 6.30 -10.66 3.05
N VAL A 75 5.45 -11.01 4.01
CA VAL A 75 5.61 -10.75 5.44
C VAL A 75 6.50 -11.83 6.05
N ARG A 76 7.45 -11.41 6.89
CA ARG A 76 8.44 -12.33 7.50
C ARG A 76 7.97 -12.91 8.82
N ALA A 77 7.36 -12.06 9.63
CA ALA A 77 6.92 -12.37 10.97
C ALA A 77 5.49 -11.83 11.09
N PRO A 78 4.47 -12.65 10.76
CA PRO A 78 3.08 -12.20 10.71
C PRO A 78 2.51 -11.99 12.11
N GLU A 79 2.84 -10.87 12.73
CA GLU A 79 2.44 -10.47 14.07
C GLU A 79 2.03 -9.00 14.03
N THR A 80 0.74 -8.70 14.19
CA THR A 80 0.10 -7.40 13.96
C THR A 80 0.96 -6.20 14.34
N SER A 81 1.30 -6.06 15.62
CA SER A 81 2.05 -4.89 16.12
C SER A 81 3.49 -4.80 15.57
N THR A 82 4.14 -5.93 15.35
CA THR A 82 5.51 -6.00 14.80
C THR A 82 5.48 -5.72 13.31
N SER A 83 4.58 -6.38 12.58
CA SER A 83 4.35 -6.24 11.14
C SER A 83 4.03 -4.80 10.76
N LEU A 84 3.08 -4.16 11.45
CA LEU A 84 2.76 -2.75 11.25
C LEU A 84 3.99 -1.84 11.45
N ALA A 85 4.84 -2.14 12.44
CA ALA A 85 6.08 -1.40 12.65
C ALA A 85 7.08 -1.62 11.51
N VAL A 86 7.21 -2.84 10.96
CA VAL A 86 8.06 -3.10 9.79
C VAL A 86 7.54 -2.35 8.57
N LEU A 87 6.22 -2.38 8.34
CA LEU A 87 5.54 -1.75 7.20
C LEU A 87 5.89 -0.27 7.09
N PHE A 88 5.84 0.46 8.21
CA PHE A 88 6.05 1.91 8.24
C PHE A 88 7.49 2.34 8.45
N THR A 89 8.37 1.47 8.96
CA THR A 89 9.80 1.81 9.17
C THR A 89 10.71 1.24 8.08
N GLY A 90 10.26 0.24 7.34
CA GLY A 90 11.11 -0.55 6.46
C GLY A 90 12.19 -1.36 7.20
N TYR A 91 12.13 -1.45 8.54
CA TYR A 91 13.11 -2.17 9.35
C TYR A 91 12.56 -3.53 9.73
N ARG A 92 13.09 -4.62 9.15
CA ARG A 92 12.57 -6.00 9.37
C ARG A 92 12.60 -6.50 10.83
N ARG A 93 13.27 -5.78 11.74
CA ARG A 93 13.32 -6.09 13.18
C ARG A 93 12.67 -4.99 14.01
N ALA A 94 11.86 -4.15 13.37
CA ALA A 94 11.09 -3.14 14.07
C ALA A 94 10.21 -3.81 15.11
N THR A 95 10.14 -3.16 16.26
CA THR A 95 9.14 -3.40 17.28
C THR A 95 8.23 -2.18 17.34
N PRO A 96 7.08 -2.22 18.01
CA PRO A 96 6.25 -1.03 18.21
C PRO A 96 7.03 0.18 18.72
N GLU A 97 8.00 -0.01 19.61
CA GLU A 97 8.83 1.08 20.15
C GLU A 97 9.71 1.74 19.08
N THR A 98 10.06 1.01 18.01
CA THR A 98 10.86 1.55 16.89
C THR A 98 10.13 2.68 16.18
N LEU A 99 8.79 2.66 16.16
CA LEU A 99 7.98 3.73 15.58
C LEU A 99 8.30 5.08 16.23
N SER A 100 8.59 5.12 17.53
CA SER A 100 8.88 6.36 18.26
C SER A 100 10.33 6.84 18.16
N TYR A 101 11.15 6.21 17.32
CA TYR A 101 12.53 6.65 17.10
C TYR A 101 12.58 7.77 16.06
N GLU A 102 13.53 8.69 16.23
CA GLU A 102 13.68 9.84 15.34
C GLU A 102 13.97 9.44 13.88
N ASN A 103 13.14 9.92 12.95
CA ASN A 103 13.20 9.64 11.50
C ASN A 103 13.05 8.15 11.17
N ALA A 104 12.40 7.38 12.05
CA ALA A 104 12.27 5.95 11.90
C ALA A 104 11.14 5.56 10.96
N THR A 105 10.12 6.40 10.80
CA THR A 105 8.91 6.07 10.06
C THR A 105 8.85 6.76 8.70
N ILE A 106 8.00 6.23 7.83
CA ILE A 106 7.59 6.91 6.60
C ILE A 106 6.92 8.27 6.89
N PHE A 107 6.26 8.40 8.05
CA PHE A 107 5.55 9.61 8.45
C PHE A 107 6.49 10.77 8.74
N ASP A 108 7.65 10.50 9.36
CA ASP A 108 8.70 11.50 9.56
C ASP A 108 9.16 12.12 8.22
N ILE A 109 9.32 11.27 7.20
CA ILE A 109 9.71 11.71 5.87
C ILE A 109 8.59 12.54 5.24
N PHE A 110 7.35 12.05 5.29
CA PHE A 110 6.20 12.79 4.81
C PHE A 110 6.11 14.20 5.43
N ARG A 111 6.27 14.31 6.76
CA ARG A 111 6.32 15.61 7.45
C ARG A 111 7.47 16.49 6.97
N GLY A 112 8.65 15.91 6.76
CA GLY A 112 9.81 16.60 6.19
C GLY A 112 9.55 17.20 4.79
N HIS A 113 8.59 16.64 4.06
CA HIS A 113 8.10 17.11 2.76
C HIS A 113 6.80 17.92 2.82
N GLY A 114 6.35 18.30 4.02
CA GLY A 114 5.20 19.17 4.25
C GLY A 114 3.84 18.47 4.20
N TYR A 115 3.79 17.14 4.32
CA TYR A 115 2.54 16.40 4.45
C TYR A 115 2.03 16.43 5.88
N HIS A 116 0.71 16.48 6.03
CA HIS A 116 0.01 16.16 7.27
C HIS A 116 -0.31 14.67 7.33
N VAL A 117 -0.10 14.03 8.47
CA VAL A 117 -0.25 12.58 8.63
C VAL A 117 -1.42 12.26 9.56
N TYR A 118 -2.45 11.59 9.04
CA TYR A 118 -3.65 11.24 9.78
C TYR A 118 -3.88 9.73 9.79
N GLY A 119 -4.66 9.22 10.75
CA GLY A 119 -5.05 7.81 10.77
C GLY A 119 -6.49 7.56 11.20
N ILE A 120 -7.06 6.47 10.70
CA ILE A 120 -8.28 5.85 11.19
C ILE A 120 -7.89 4.41 11.55
N MET A 121 -7.95 4.06 12.82
CA MET A 121 -7.34 2.85 13.37
C MET A 121 -8.37 2.03 14.16
N GLU A 122 -8.64 0.79 13.75
CA GLU A 122 -9.60 -0.08 14.43
C GLU A 122 -8.95 -0.92 15.56
N GLN A 123 -7.85 -1.62 15.28
CA GLN A 123 -7.04 -2.37 16.27
C GLN A 123 -5.55 -2.06 16.24
N GLY A 124 -5.02 -1.52 15.15
CA GLY A 124 -3.62 -1.15 14.98
C GLY A 124 -3.20 0.09 15.80
N ASP A 125 -4.05 0.57 16.71
CA ASP A 125 -3.95 1.83 17.44
C ASP A 125 -3.00 1.78 18.65
N ASN A 126 -1.91 1.01 18.55
CA ASN A 126 -0.93 0.99 19.62
C ASN A 126 -0.39 2.42 19.86
N ARG A 127 -0.07 2.73 21.11
CA ARG A 127 0.29 4.10 21.49
C ARG A 127 1.48 4.66 20.70
N HIS A 128 2.39 3.82 20.25
CA HIS A 128 3.52 4.26 19.45
C HIS A 128 3.06 4.71 18.06
N MET A 129 2.17 3.94 17.41
CA MET A 129 1.57 4.31 16.13
C MET A 129 0.73 5.58 16.25
N LEU A 130 -0.14 5.69 17.26
CA LEU A 130 -0.97 6.89 17.45
C LEU A 130 -0.14 8.15 17.68
N ASN A 131 0.98 8.06 18.41
CA ASN A 131 1.88 9.18 18.62
C ASN A 131 2.62 9.62 17.33
N GLU A 132 2.70 8.74 16.34
CA GLU A 132 3.29 9.04 15.04
C GLU A 132 2.32 9.73 14.08
N LEU A 133 1.06 9.97 14.48
CA LEU A 133 0.04 10.64 13.67
C LEU A 133 -0.24 12.05 14.20
N ASP A 134 -0.45 13.02 13.30
CA ASP A 134 -0.86 14.40 13.62
C ASP A 134 -2.32 14.48 14.08
N GLY A 135 -3.11 13.45 13.79
CA GLY A 135 -4.47 13.25 14.28
C GLY A 135 -4.98 11.86 13.94
N ALA A 136 -5.74 11.25 14.84
CA ALA A 136 -6.26 9.91 14.63
C ALA A 136 -7.72 9.79 15.09
N ILE A 137 -8.49 8.99 14.35
CA ILE A 137 -9.72 8.41 14.86
C ILE A 137 -9.37 6.98 15.24
N SER A 138 -9.53 6.61 16.51
CA SER A 138 -9.28 5.23 16.92
C SER A 138 -10.43 4.66 17.72
N PHE A 139 -10.60 3.36 17.64
CA PHE A 139 -11.54 2.65 18.47
C PHE A 139 -10.88 2.29 19.81
N ARG A 140 -11.43 2.74 20.94
CA ARG A 140 -11.05 2.21 22.26
C ARG A 140 -12.29 1.75 23.02
N GLY A 141 -12.44 0.45 23.21
CA GLY A 141 -13.36 -0.10 24.20
C GLY A 141 -14.48 -0.96 23.63
N ASP A 142 -15.71 -0.71 24.08
CA ASP A 142 -16.93 -1.41 23.69
C ASP A 142 -17.38 -0.93 22.30
N PRO A 143 -17.79 -1.80 21.35
CA PRO A 143 -18.25 -1.39 20.01
C PRO A 143 -19.32 -0.29 19.99
N GLU A 144 -19.98 0.00 21.11
CA GLU A 144 -20.94 1.12 21.25
C GLU A 144 -20.32 2.46 21.71
N GLU A 145 -19.05 2.48 22.11
CA GLU A 145 -18.32 3.68 22.59
C GLU A 145 -17.06 3.95 21.74
N MET A 146 -17.20 4.75 20.69
CA MET A 146 -16.05 5.27 19.94
C MET A 146 -15.36 6.39 20.73
N ASN A 147 -14.07 6.20 21.02
CA ASN A 147 -13.24 7.21 21.67
C ASN A 147 -12.38 7.91 20.63
N LEU A 148 -12.80 9.10 20.23
CA LEU A 148 -12.00 9.97 19.38
C LEU A 148 -10.73 10.41 20.14
N VAL A 149 -9.57 9.89 19.75
CA VAL A 149 -8.28 10.27 20.34
C VAL A 149 -7.54 11.19 19.39
N PHE A 150 -7.73 12.50 19.57
CA PHE A 150 -6.88 13.49 18.94
C PHE A 150 -5.47 13.46 19.53
N THR A 151 -4.50 13.23 18.67
CA THR A 151 -3.08 13.49 18.94
C THR A 151 -2.62 14.74 18.18
N GLY A 152 -3.31 15.89 18.32
CA GLY A 152 -2.87 17.14 17.68
C GLY A 152 -3.93 18.24 17.58
N GLU A 153 -3.60 19.35 16.90
CA GLU A 153 -4.42 20.58 16.77
C GLU A 153 -5.70 20.42 15.91
N ALA A 154 -5.95 19.25 15.32
CA ALA A 154 -7.15 18.98 14.55
C ALA A 154 -8.36 18.88 15.51
N GLY A 155 -9.33 19.79 15.37
CA GLY A 155 -10.48 19.94 16.27
C GLY A 155 -11.45 18.75 16.28
N GLU A 156 -12.49 18.84 17.13
CA GLU A 156 -13.53 17.82 17.34
C GLU A 156 -14.25 17.36 16.06
N TRP A 157 -14.37 16.04 15.87
CA TRP A 157 -15.13 15.38 14.79
C TRP A 157 -16.13 14.41 15.41
N ASP A 158 -17.42 14.54 15.13
CA ASP A 158 -18.41 13.55 15.57
C ASP A 158 -18.35 12.32 14.65
N VAL A 159 -17.86 11.19 15.17
CA VAL A 159 -17.84 9.90 14.46
C VAL A 159 -19.01 9.05 14.92
N VAL A 160 -19.78 8.48 13.99
CA VAL A 160 -20.91 7.59 14.29
C VAL A 160 -20.63 6.21 13.72
N GLY A 161 -20.33 5.24 14.58
CA GLY A 161 -20.30 3.84 14.17
C GLY A 161 -20.36 2.88 15.35
N GLY A 162 -20.72 1.64 15.05
CA GLY A 162 -20.78 0.53 16.02
C GLY A 162 -20.04 -0.69 15.50
N GLY A 163 -18.98 -1.14 16.19
CA GLY A 163 -18.22 -2.33 15.81
C GLY A 163 -17.52 -2.27 14.45
N TYR A 164 -17.40 -3.43 13.78
CA TYR A 164 -16.70 -3.63 12.50
C TYR A 164 -17.66 -3.52 11.30
N ASP A 165 -18.40 -2.42 11.20
CA ASP A 165 -19.47 -2.25 10.20
C ASP A 165 -19.04 -1.48 8.93
N GLY A 166 -17.73 -1.29 8.74
CA GLY A 166 -17.15 -0.48 7.67
C GLY A 166 -17.21 1.03 7.92
N TRP A 167 -17.46 1.49 9.16
CA TRP A 167 -17.39 2.92 9.52
C TRP A 167 -16.06 3.55 9.13
N SER A 168 -14.95 2.83 9.30
CA SER A 168 -13.61 3.35 9.05
C SER A 168 -13.43 3.78 7.58
N ILE A 169 -13.99 3.00 6.64
CA ILE A 169 -14.02 3.35 5.21
C ILE A 169 -14.92 4.58 4.96
N ARG A 170 -16.11 4.63 5.57
CA ARG A 170 -17.04 5.77 5.41
C ARG A 170 -16.41 7.07 5.93
N GLU A 171 -15.77 7.02 7.08
CA GLU A 171 -15.07 8.17 7.65
C GLU A 171 -13.88 8.60 6.78
N ALA A 172 -13.13 7.64 6.22
CA ALA A 172 -12.05 7.97 5.29
C ALA A 172 -12.58 8.74 4.06
N ILE A 173 -13.71 8.31 3.50
CA ILE A 173 -14.38 8.99 2.39
C ILE A 173 -14.77 10.43 2.77
N HIS A 174 -15.32 10.63 3.97
CA HIS A 174 -15.69 11.97 4.45
C HIS A 174 -14.45 12.86 4.66
N LEU A 175 -13.40 12.36 5.28
CA LEU A 175 -12.21 13.15 5.61
C LEU A 175 -11.42 13.59 4.38
N ILE A 176 -11.40 12.81 3.30
CA ILE A 176 -10.59 13.11 2.09
C ILE A 176 -10.84 14.52 1.53
N ASP A 177 -12.05 15.07 1.71
CA ASP A 177 -12.41 16.42 1.27
C ASP A 177 -12.04 17.54 2.26
N GLU A 178 -11.93 17.21 3.54
CA GLU A 178 -11.67 18.17 4.61
C GLU A 178 -10.18 18.28 4.97
N LEU A 179 -9.38 17.23 4.70
CA LEU A 179 -7.98 17.20 5.09
C LEU A 179 -7.12 18.21 4.29
N PRO A 180 -6.24 18.97 4.99
CA PRO A 180 -5.34 19.91 4.33
C PRO A 180 -4.33 19.17 3.45
N ARG A 181 -4.15 19.63 2.21
CA ARG A 181 -3.20 19.02 1.27
C ARG A 181 -1.81 19.65 1.36
N PRO A 182 -0.72 18.87 1.17
CA PRO A 182 -0.75 17.43 0.96
C PRO A 182 -0.96 16.66 2.28
N PHE A 183 -1.61 15.50 2.21
CA PHE A 183 -1.83 14.63 3.38
C PHE A 183 -1.46 13.18 3.08
N VAL A 184 -1.26 12.43 4.16
CA VAL A 184 -1.30 10.97 4.18
C VAL A 184 -2.37 10.56 5.16
N LEU A 185 -3.28 9.70 4.72
CA LEU A 185 -4.30 9.08 5.57
C LEU A 185 -4.01 7.59 5.64
N VAL A 186 -3.79 7.07 6.84
CA VAL A 186 -3.64 5.63 7.10
C VAL A 186 -4.98 5.10 7.58
N LEU A 187 -5.47 4.04 6.96
CA LEU A 187 -6.69 3.34 7.34
C LEU A 187 -6.30 1.91 7.71
N GLU A 188 -6.48 1.54 8.97
CA GLU A 188 -6.30 0.16 9.44
C GLU A 188 -7.68 -0.44 9.71
N ILE A 189 -7.98 -1.55 9.05
CA ILE A 189 -9.26 -2.25 9.09
C ILE A 189 -9.02 -3.64 9.67
N ALA A 190 -9.54 -3.88 10.86
CA ALA A 190 -9.28 -5.10 11.64
C ALA A 190 -10.39 -6.14 11.53
N SER A 191 -11.49 -5.82 10.86
CA SER A 191 -12.66 -6.69 10.77
C SER A 191 -12.32 -8.11 10.27
N ILE A 192 -11.44 -8.21 9.27
CA ILE A 192 -11.02 -9.46 8.64
C ILE A 192 -10.24 -10.35 9.63
N ASP A 193 -9.18 -9.84 10.27
CA ASP A 193 -8.41 -10.56 11.29
C ASP A 193 -9.33 -11.04 12.42
N MET A 194 -10.20 -10.15 12.89
CA MET A 194 -11.13 -10.42 13.99
C MET A 194 -12.13 -11.52 13.65
N ALA A 195 -12.71 -11.50 12.44
CA ALA A 195 -13.58 -12.55 11.95
C ALA A 195 -12.82 -13.90 11.86
N GLY A 196 -11.57 -13.88 11.37
CA GLY A 196 -10.74 -15.07 11.29
C GLY A 196 -10.43 -15.71 12.65
N HIS A 197 -10.07 -14.90 13.66
CA HIS A 197 -9.79 -15.40 15.01
C HIS A 197 -11.03 -15.82 15.78
N ARG A 198 -12.17 -15.15 15.59
CA ARG A 198 -13.38 -15.38 16.43
C ARG A 198 -14.37 -16.35 15.82
N ASP A 199 -14.58 -16.25 14.52
CA ASP A 199 -15.74 -16.86 13.86
C ASP A 199 -15.31 -17.86 12.76
N GLY A 200 -14.03 -17.89 12.40
CA GLY A 200 -13.43 -18.89 11.52
C GLY A 200 -13.51 -18.51 10.04
N VAL A 201 -13.21 -19.50 9.18
CA VAL A 201 -12.94 -19.23 7.75
C VAL A 201 -14.14 -18.67 6.98
N GLU A 202 -15.36 -19.10 7.29
CA GLU A 202 -16.56 -18.65 6.57
C GLU A 202 -16.83 -17.15 6.84
N ALA A 203 -16.72 -16.74 8.10
CA ALA A 203 -16.84 -15.34 8.50
C ALA A 203 -15.68 -14.50 7.94
N TYR A 204 -14.45 -15.02 7.97
CA TYR A 204 -13.28 -14.36 7.38
C TYR A 204 -13.47 -14.06 5.89
N ILE A 205 -13.99 -15.01 5.10
CA ILE A 205 -14.27 -14.78 3.66
C ILE A 205 -15.38 -13.77 3.47
N GLN A 206 -16.49 -13.89 4.21
CA GLN A 206 -17.61 -12.96 4.11
C GLN A 206 -17.17 -11.52 4.44
N GLU A 207 -16.38 -11.36 5.50
CA GLU A 207 -15.89 -10.06 5.94
C GLU A 207 -14.89 -9.45 4.95
N ALA A 208 -14.00 -10.27 4.38
CA ALA A 208 -13.09 -9.84 3.33
C ALA A 208 -13.85 -9.41 2.05
N GLU A 209 -14.86 -10.17 1.62
CA GLU A 209 -15.74 -9.80 0.50
C GLU A 209 -16.44 -8.47 0.76
N GLN A 210 -17.04 -8.31 1.94
CA GLN A 210 -17.74 -7.08 2.30
C GLN A 210 -16.79 -5.87 2.33
N THR A 211 -15.64 -6.01 2.96
CA THR A 211 -14.62 -4.97 3.09
C THR A 211 -14.10 -4.54 1.70
N LEU A 212 -13.75 -5.49 0.84
CA LEU A 212 -13.28 -5.19 -0.52
C LEU A 212 -14.36 -4.51 -1.37
N ASN A 213 -15.62 -4.90 -1.23
CA ASN A 213 -16.72 -4.23 -1.93
C ASN A 213 -16.88 -2.77 -1.48
N GLN A 214 -16.75 -2.49 -0.18
CA GLN A 214 -16.84 -1.13 0.37
C GLN A 214 -15.66 -0.24 -0.06
N LEU A 215 -14.45 -0.80 -0.15
CA LEU A 215 -13.25 -0.06 -0.57
C LEU A 215 -13.31 0.46 -2.00
N GLY A 216 -14.15 -0.12 -2.86
CA GLY A 216 -14.30 0.34 -4.25
C GLY A 216 -14.68 1.82 -4.35
N GLU A 217 -15.60 2.28 -3.49
CA GLU A 217 -16.01 3.69 -3.45
C GLU A 217 -14.85 4.61 -3.03
N LEU A 218 -14.10 4.22 -1.99
CA LEU A 218 -12.92 4.96 -1.54
C LEU A 218 -11.87 5.07 -2.66
N VAL A 219 -11.60 3.98 -3.37
CA VAL A 219 -10.64 3.94 -4.48
C VAL A 219 -11.08 4.86 -5.61
N ASP A 220 -12.35 4.84 -5.99
CA ASP A 220 -12.86 5.68 -7.07
C ASP A 220 -12.83 7.18 -6.71
N ILE A 221 -13.18 7.52 -5.47
CA ILE A 221 -13.06 8.89 -4.95
C ILE A 221 -11.61 9.37 -4.97
N CYS A 222 -10.67 8.52 -4.52
CA CYS A 222 -9.26 8.85 -4.55
C CYS A 222 -8.75 9.06 -5.97
N ARG A 223 -9.15 8.22 -6.93
CA ARG A 223 -8.81 8.36 -8.35
C ARG A 223 -9.30 9.69 -8.92
N GLU A 224 -10.57 10.04 -8.69
CA GLU A 224 -11.15 11.30 -9.14
C GLU A 224 -10.37 12.50 -8.58
N LYS A 225 -10.01 12.44 -7.29
CA LYS A 225 -9.31 13.50 -6.57
C LYS A 225 -7.79 13.47 -6.72
N LYS A 226 -7.27 12.59 -7.58
CA LYS A 226 -5.84 12.39 -7.86
C LYS A 226 -5.01 12.13 -6.60
N ILE A 227 -5.51 11.24 -5.76
CA ILE A 227 -4.87 10.73 -4.55
C ILE A 227 -4.29 9.35 -4.87
N VAL A 228 -3.06 9.10 -4.44
CA VAL A 228 -2.45 7.77 -4.52
C VAL A 228 -3.12 6.87 -3.49
N VAL A 229 -3.58 5.68 -3.91
CA VAL A 229 -4.07 4.65 -2.98
C VAL A 229 -3.12 3.47 -2.99
N VAL A 230 -2.73 3.02 -1.80
CA VAL A 230 -1.98 1.78 -1.60
C VAL A 230 -2.77 0.93 -0.62
N ILE A 231 -3.15 -0.29 -1.03
CA ILE A 231 -3.87 -1.24 -0.18
C ILE A 231 -2.98 -2.46 0.00
N THR A 232 -2.75 -2.86 1.24
CA THR A 232 -1.98 -4.05 1.60
C THR A 232 -2.48 -4.63 2.91
N ALA A 233 -1.78 -5.59 3.47
CA ALA A 233 -1.98 -6.05 4.85
C ALA A 233 -0.62 -6.15 5.54
N ASP A 234 -0.64 -6.17 6.86
CA ASP A 234 0.53 -6.39 7.71
C ASP A 234 0.78 -7.90 7.93
N HIS A 235 -0.26 -8.72 7.87
CA HIS A 235 -0.18 -10.18 7.72
C HIS A 235 -1.44 -10.78 7.10
N GLY A 236 -1.37 -12.07 6.78
CA GLY A 236 -2.54 -12.87 6.41
C GLY A 236 -3.05 -13.73 7.57
N MET A 237 -3.94 -14.67 7.26
CA MET A 237 -4.56 -15.59 8.22
C MET A 237 -4.44 -17.03 7.74
N ALA A 238 -4.11 -17.98 8.61
CA ALA A 238 -4.08 -19.40 8.29
C ALA A 238 -5.02 -20.20 9.18
N PHE A 239 -5.65 -21.24 8.62
CA PHE A 239 -6.63 -22.05 9.33
C PHE A 239 -6.15 -23.49 9.51
N LYS A 240 -6.38 -24.05 10.69
CA LYS A 240 -5.97 -25.42 10.99
C LYS A 240 -6.80 -26.45 10.22
N ASN A 241 -8.09 -26.18 10.03
CA ASN A 241 -9.04 -27.01 9.29
C ASN A 241 -10.12 -26.12 8.65
N GLY A 242 -10.84 -26.65 7.66
CA GLY A 242 -11.85 -25.90 6.90
C GLY A 242 -13.25 -25.92 7.53
N ARG A 243 -13.39 -26.31 8.81
CA ARG A 243 -14.71 -26.40 9.49
C ARG A 243 -14.60 -25.91 10.92
N GLY A 244 -15.03 -24.67 11.16
CA GLY A 244 -15.19 -24.09 12.50
C GLY A 244 -13.90 -23.94 13.32
N GLY A 245 -12.73 -24.02 12.69
CA GLY A 245 -11.45 -23.73 13.33
C GLY A 245 -11.16 -22.23 13.29
N HIS A 246 -10.81 -21.66 14.44
CA HIS A 246 -10.26 -20.32 14.52
C HIS A 246 -8.93 -20.23 13.75
N GLY A 247 -8.73 -19.10 13.09
CA GLY A 247 -7.51 -18.78 12.40
C GLY A 247 -6.34 -18.50 13.35
N GLY A 248 -5.15 -18.40 12.78
CA GLY A 248 -3.99 -17.85 13.45
C GLY A 248 -2.94 -17.39 12.44
N HIS A 249 -2.04 -16.53 12.90
CA HIS A 249 -0.97 -15.98 12.07
C HIS A 249 0.38 -16.02 12.80
N ALA A 250 0.49 -15.51 14.04
CA ALA A 250 1.77 -15.33 14.72
C ALA A 250 2.36 -16.61 15.36
N SER A 251 1.52 -17.57 15.76
CA SER A 251 2.01 -18.75 16.50
C SER A 251 2.69 -19.77 15.57
N ILE A 252 3.56 -20.62 16.15
CA ILE A 252 4.43 -21.56 15.41
C ILE A 252 3.72 -22.34 14.29
N PRO A 253 2.49 -22.87 14.46
CA PRO A 253 1.82 -23.61 13.40
C PRO A 253 1.48 -22.79 12.16
N TYR A 254 1.33 -21.47 12.31
CA TYR A 254 0.79 -20.58 11.28
C TYR A 254 1.84 -19.65 10.67
N ARG A 255 2.81 -19.18 11.47
CA ARG A 255 3.75 -18.11 11.08
C ARG A 255 4.65 -18.37 9.89
N PHE A 256 4.64 -19.59 9.37
CA PHE A 256 5.44 -20.04 8.24
C PHE A 256 4.62 -20.40 7.02
N THR A 257 3.29 -20.35 7.10
CA THR A 257 2.42 -20.65 5.97
C THR A 257 2.37 -19.48 5.00
N ASP A 258 2.06 -19.77 3.74
CA ASP A 258 1.92 -18.72 2.74
C ASP A 258 0.62 -17.91 2.97
N GLU A 259 -0.43 -18.55 3.51
CA GLU A 259 -1.69 -17.89 3.86
C GLU A 259 -1.51 -16.78 4.91
N ALA A 260 -0.57 -16.95 5.84
CA ALA A 260 -0.24 -15.95 6.85
C ALA A 260 0.78 -14.90 6.37
N ARG A 261 1.53 -15.18 5.30
CA ARG A 261 2.73 -14.41 4.93
C ARG A 261 2.65 -13.69 3.60
N ILE A 262 1.80 -14.14 2.68
CA ILE A 262 1.65 -13.50 1.38
C ILE A 262 0.40 -12.64 1.46
N VAL A 263 0.58 -11.33 1.50
CA VAL A 263 -0.48 -10.33 1.63
C VAL A 263 -0.65 -9.56 0.32
N PRO A 264 -1.85 -9.01 0.03
CA PRO A 264 -2.07 -8.30 -1.22
C PRO A 264 -1.25 -7.02 -1.31
N LEU A 265 -0.97 -6.58 -2.53
CA LEU A 265 -0.56 -5.22 -2.81
C LEU A 265 -1.38 -4.69 -3.97
N TYR A 266 -2.13 -3.64 -3.73
CA TYR A 266 -2.85 -2.91 -4.75
C TYR A 266 -2.40 -1.45 -4.75
N VAL A 267 -2.27 -0.88 -5.95
CA VAL A 267 -1.85 0.51 -6.15
C VAL A 267 -2.75 1.17 -7.17
N SER A 268 -3.34 2.29 -6.78
CA SER A 268 -3.99 3.22 -7.69
C SER A 268 -3.20 4.53 -7.71
N ASP A 269 -2.34 4.68 -8.72
CA ASP A 269 -1.57 5.91 -8.95
C ASP A 269 -2.19 6.72 -10.10
N PRO A 270 -2.72 7.94 -9.85
CA PRO A 270 -3.25 8.83 -10.88
C PRO A 270 -2.23 9.21 -11.97
N ALA A 271 -0.93 9.19 -11.67
CA ALA A 271 0.13 9.49 -12.63
C ALA A 271 0.56 8.26 -13.45
N SER A 272 0.32 7.05 -12.92
CA SER A 272 0.59 5.78 -13.57
C SER A 272 -0.54 4.79 -13.30
N PRO A 273 -1.69 4.94 -14.00
CA PRO A 273 -2.91 4.18 -13.71
C PRO A 273 -2.80 2.66 -13.94
N GLN A 274 -1.65 2.17 -14.40
CA GLN A 274 -1.34 0.74 -14.50
C GLN A 274 0.06 0.51 -13.91
N PHE A 275 0.14 0.18 -12.62
CA PHE A 275 1.37 -0.34 -12.06
C PHE A 275 1.64 -1.71 -12.69
N GLN A 276 2.65 -1.80 -13.56
CA GLN A 276 3.05 -3.08 -14.14
C GLN A 276 4.14 -3.71 -13.28
N LYS A 277 3.79 -4.82 -12.63
CA LYS A 277 4.74 -5.63 -11.88
C LYS A 277 5.94 -6.03 -12.76
N PRO A 278 7.17 -5.64 -12.40
CA PRO A 278 8.35 -6.11 -13.13
C PRO A 278 8.49 -7.64 -13.11
N PRO A 279 9.10 -8.26 -14.14
CA PRO A 279 9.46 -9.67 -14.07
C PRO A 279 10.32 -9.96 -12.83
N ASN A 280 9.99 -11.03 -12.10
CA ASN A 280 10.64 -11.42 -10.84
C ASN A 280 10.54 -10.38 -9.71
N PHE A 281 9.58 -9.45 -9.78
CA PHE A 281 9.31 -8.54 -8.67
C PHE A 281 8.81 -9.31 -7.46
N GLN A 282 9.62 -9.33 -6.41
CA GLN A 282 9.25 -9.79 -5.09
C GLN A 282 9.39 -8.61 -4.15
N MET A 283 8.28 -8.27 -3.51
CA MET A 283 8.23 -7.23 -2.50
C MET A 283 8.15 -7.87 -1.14
N TYR A 284 8.92 -7.36 -0.19
CA TYR A 284 8.80 -7.71 1.21
C TYR A 284 8.21 -6.55 1.99
N GLU A 285 7.71 -6.83 3.18
CA GLU A 285 7.10 -5.85 4.06
C GLU A 285 8.01 -4.63 4.30
N GLU A 286 9.31 -4.87 4.45
CA GLU A 286 10.33 -3.82 4.60
C GLU A 286 10.49 -2.88 3.39
N ASP A 287 9.98 -3.28 2.22
CA ASP A 287 10.04 -2.51 0.97
C ASP A 287 8.80 -1.62 0.76
N VAL A 288 7.75 -1.75 1.60
CA VAL A 288 6.49 -1.01 1.43
C VAL A 288 6.65 0.49 1.67
N ALA A 289 7.26 0.89 2.78
CA ALA A 289 7.49 2.31 3.06
C ALA A 289 8.21 3.07 1.92
N PRO A 290 9.40 2.63 1.44
CA PRO A 290 10.09 3.31 0.34
C PRO A 290 9.32 3.26 -0.97
N PHE A 291 8.55 2.20 -1.21
CA PHE A 291 7.69 2.11 -2.39
C PHE A 291 6.60 3.18 -2.38
N ILE A 292 5.88 3.35 -1.27
CA ILE A 292 4.85 4.39 -1.11
C ILE A 292 5.45 5.79 -1.33
N LEU A 293 6.61 6.09 -0.72
CA LEU A 293 7.31 7.37 -0.93
C LEU A 293 7.62 7.61 -2.41
N SER A 294 8.03 6.57 -3.14
CA SER A 294 8.35 6.70 -4.56
C SER A 294 7.14 7.05 -5.43
N LEU A 295 5.94 6.59 -5.07
CA LEU A 295 4.69 6.89 -5.79
C LEU A 295 4.35 8.38 -5.73
N VAL A 296 4.66 9.04 -4.61
CA VAL A 296 4.46 10.50 -4.44
C VAL A 296 5.67 11.33 -4.87
N GLY A 297 6.69 10.71 -5.47
CA GLY A 297 7.89 11.39 -5.97
C GLY A 297 8.95 11.70 -4.91
N ILE A 298 8.86 11.11 -3.70
CA ILE A 298 9.87 11.24 -2.65
C ILE A 298 10.88 10.10 -2.79
N ASN A 299 12.15 10.44 -3.03
CA ASN A 299 13.24 9.46 -3.18
C ASN A 299 14.12 9.43 -1.91
N GLU A 300 13.49 9.08 -0.79
CA GLU A 300 14.09 8.90 0.53
C GLU A 300 13.60 7.59 1.14
N THR A 301 14.24 7.13 2.21
CA THR A 301 13.86 5.91 2.94
C THR A 301 13.97 6.17 4.43
N PRO A 302 13.11 5.56 5.27
CA PRO A 302 13.21 5.73 6.71
C PRO A 302 14.60 5.32 7.23
N ARG A 303 15.04 5.92 8.34
CA ARG A 303 16.41 5.82 8.86
C ARG A 303 16.90 4.38 9.04
N TYR A 304 16.01 3.49 9.45
CA TYR A 304 16.32 2.10 9.76
C TYR A 304 15.96 1.12 8.64
N HIS A 305 15.53 1.63 7.47
CA HIS A 305 15.20 0.80 6.33
C HIS A 305 16.40 -0.08 5.96
N GLU A 306 16.18 -1.39 5.88
CA GLU A 306 17.23 -2.30 5.46
C GLU A 306 17.34 -2.32 3.94
N ILE A 307 18.40 -1.73 3.41
CA ILE A 307 18.72 -1.78 1.99
C ILE A 307 18.94 -3.24 1.58
N ARG A 308 17.98 -3.81 0.86
CA ARG A 308 18.23 -4.95 -0.01
C ARG A 308 18.95 -4.44 -1.24
N GLU A 309 19.85 -5.25 -1.83
CA GLU A 309 20.39 -4.88 -3.15
C GLU A 309 19.20 -4.48 -4.03
N PRO A 310 19.23 -3.26 -4.60
CA PRO A 310 18.05 -2.71 -5.22
C PRO A 310 17.54 -3.73 -6.22
N VAL A 311 16.25 -4.06 -6.15
CA VAL A 311 15.54 -4.44 -7.37
C VAL A 311 15.81 -3.28 -8.29
N GLN A 312 16.80 -3.44 -9.18
CA GLN A 312 17.24 -2.39 -10.08
C GLN A 312 16.08 -2.17 -11.05
N VAL A 313 15.11 -1.37 -10.64
CA VAL A 313 14.21 -0.75 -11.56
C VAL A 313 15.11 0.24 -12.30
N HIS A 314 15.49 -0.16 -13.51
CA HIS A 314 16.65 0.26 -14.28
C HIS A 314 16.53 1.70 -14.82
N TRP A 315 16.03 2.65 -14.02
CA TRP A 315 15.61 3.96 -14.52
C TRP A 315 16.75 4.97 -14.61
N LYS A 316 17.78 4.91 -13.74
CA LYS A 316 18.80 5.96 -13.65
C LYS A 316 19.92 5.86 -14.70
N ILE A 317 20.26 4.65 -15.18
CA ILE A 317 21.34 4.47 -16.17
C ILE A 317 20.82 4.69 -17.60
N LEU A 318 19.59 4.27 -17.91
CA LEU A 318 19.02 4.48 -19.24
C LEU A 318 18.73 5.96 -19.51
N GLY A 319 18.16 6.70 -18.56
CA GLY A 319 17.82 8.11 -18.75
C GLY A 319 19.03 9.00 -19.06
N VAL A 320 20.14 8.81 -18.34
CA VAL A 320 21.37 9.60 -18.54
C VAL A 320 22.09 9.19 -19.83
N ALA A 321 22.18 7.89 -20.13
CA ALA A 321 22.76 7.41 -21.39
C ALA A 321 21.97 7.92 -22.60
N MET A 322 20.63 7.90 -22.51
CA MET A 322 19.76 8.34 -23.59
C MET A 322 19.81 9.85 -23.81
N LEU A 323 19.88 10.66 -22.74
CA LEU A 323 20.11 12.11 -22.86
C LEU A 323 21.46 12.42 -23.53
N PHE A 324 22.49 11.64 -23.21
CA PHE A 324 23.81 11.74 -23.84
C PHE A 324 23.76 11.41 -25.33
N PHE A 325 23.06 10.32 -25.71
CA PHE A 325 22.89 9.92 -27.10
C PHE A 325 22.08 10.92 -27.92
N VAL A 326 21.01 11.48 -27.36
CA VAL A 326 20.20 12.51 -28.02
C VAL A 326 21.03 13.78 -28.24
N ASN A 327 21.76 14.24 -27.22
CA ASN A 327 22.62 15.42 -27.35
C ASN A 327 23.75 15.20 -28.36
N MET A 328 24.38 14.01 -28.37
CA MET A 328 25.40 13.67 -29.37
C MET A 328 24.84 13.63 -30.80
N PHE A 329 23.64 13.09 -30.98
CA PHE A 329 23.01 12.99 -32.30
C PHE A 329 22.61 14.37 -32.84
N VAL A 330 22.03 15.23 -31.99
CA VAL A 330 21.71 16.63 -32.33
C VAL A 330 23.00 17.40 -32.67
N TYR A 331 24.05 17.26 -31.87
CA TYR A 331 25.34 17.90 -32.14
C TYR A 331 25.98 17.44 -33.46
N ALA A 332 25.94 16.14 -33.77
CA ALA A 332 26.45 15.60 -35.02
C ALA A 332 25.64 16.05 -36.25
N LEU A 333 24.33 16.24 -36.10
CA LEU A 333 23.47 16.80 -37.16
C LEU A 333 23.72 18.29 -37.40
N LEU A 334 23.96 19.06 -36.33
CA LEU A 334 24.26 20.50 -36.43
C LEU A 334 25.64 20.78 -37.05
N LYS A 335 26.64 19.91 -36.83
CA LYS A 335 27.98 20.02 -37.43
C LYS A 335 28.09 19.59 -38.90
N ARG A 336 27.04 19.02 -39.49
CA ARG A 336 27.01 18.58 -40.90
C ARG A 336 26.30 19.58 -41.83
N LYS A 337 26.03 20.80 -41.36
CA LYS A 337 25.71 21.97 -42.18
C LYS A 337 26.97 22.78 -42.47
#